data_AF-A0A453Q0Z7-F1
#
_entry.id   AF-A0A453Q0Z7-F1
#
_cell.length_a   1.000
_cell.length_b   1.000
_cell.length_c   1.000
_cell.angle_alpha   90.00
_cell.angle_beta   90.00
_cell.angle_gamma   90.00
#
_symmetry.space_group_name_H-M   'P 1'
#
loop_
_entity.id
_entity.type
_entity.pdbx_description
1 polymer ?
#
loop_
_entity_poly.entity_id
_entity_poly.type
_entity_poly.pdbx_seq_one_letter_code
_entity_poly.pdbx_strand_id
1 'polypeptide(L)'
;QKQSLAPLLYEVRIHLTVIHLCITMGGLSMEHPWAFAFGLLGNVISFSSLLAPIPTFYRIFKSKSTEGFQSVPYVVALFSAMLWIFYALVKTGEGLLISINAAGCVIETVYIVMYLVYADRKAKIFTAKIVVLLNIAGFGLIFLLTLFAFHGETRVVSLGWICVGFSVCVFVAPLSIIVSPF
;
A
#
# COMPACT_ATOMS: atom_id res chain seq x y z
N GLN A 1 -11.71 -16.76 13.45
CA GLN A 1 -10.45 -17.07 14.20
C GLN A 1 -9.25 -17.51 13.32
N LYS A 2 -9.15 -17.09 12.05
CA LYS A 2 -7.90 -17.19 11.26
C LYS A 2 -7.61 -15.86 10.56
N GLN A 3 -7.57 -14.79 11.34
CA GLN A 3 -7.01 -13.52 10.89
C GLN A 3 -5.49 -13.70 10.95
N SER A 4 -4.90 -14.08 9.80
CA SER A 4 -3.44 -14.07 9.60
C SER A 4 -2.87 -12.75 10.09
N LEU A 5 -1.68 -12.76 10.69
CA LEU A 5 -0.93 -11.62 11.24
C LEU A 5 -0.70 -10.43 10.26
N ALA A 6 -1.17 -10.54 9.01
CA ALA A 6 -1.03 -9.56 7.94
C ALA A 6 -1.62 -8.15 8.24
N PRO A 7 -2.77 -7.98 8.92
CA PRO A 7 -3.27 -6.67 9.32
C PRO A 7 -2.28 -5.93 10.24
N LEU A 8 -1.62 -6.66 11.15
CA LEU A 8 -0.72 -6.07 12.14
C LEU A 8 0.61 -5.58 11.54
N LEU A 9 1.04 -6.16 10.41
CA LEU A 9 2.27 -5.75 9.71
C LEU A 9 2.00 -4.66 8.67
N TYR A 10 0.76 -4.57 8.18
CA TYR A 10 0.29 -3.45 7.38
C TYR A 10 0.23 -2.13 8.20
N GLU A 11 -0.15 -2.23 9.47
CA GLU A 11 -0.11 -1.13 10.46
C GLU A 11 1.31 -0.54 10.61
N VAL A 12 2.35 -1.39 10.62
CA VAL A 12 3.75 -0.95 10.78
C VAL A 12 4.28 -0.24 9.52
N ARG A 13 3.85 -0.67 8.33
CA ARG A 13 4.28 -0.06 7.05
C ARG A 13 3.74 1.37 6.89
N ILE A 14 2.53 1.65 7.39
CA ILE A 14 1.94 2.98 7.29
C ILE A 14 2.52 3.95 8.33
N HIS A 15 2.73 3.51 9.57
CA HIS A 15 3.35 4.37 10.59
C HIS A 15 4.72 4.90 10.16
N LEU A 16 5.56 4.07 9.53
CA LEU A 16 6.88 4.48 9.07
C LEU A 16 6.84 5.35 7.80
N THR A 17 5.89 5.11 6.87
CA THR A 17 5.73 5.95 5.67
C THR A 17 5.21 7.34 6.03
N VAL A 18 4.29 7.43 7.00
CA VAL A 18 3.80 8.71 7.54
C VAL A 18 4.89 9.43 8.31
N ILE A 19 5.70 8.73 9.12
CA ILE A 19 6.86 9.33 9.81
C ILE A 19 7.90 9.83 8.79
N HIS A 20 8.19 9.06 7.73
CA HIS A 20 9.11 9.49 6.68
C HIS A 20 8.57 10.70 5.90
N LEU A 21 7.25 10.76 5.67
CA LEU A 21 6.60 11.93 5.08
C LEU A 21 6.67 13.16 5.99
N CYS A 22 6.45 13.01 7.30
CA CYS A 22 6.60 14.11 8.25
C CYS A 22 8.04 14.65 8.27
N ILE A 23 9.04 13.78 8.07
CA ILE A 23 10.45 14.18 7.96
C ILE A 23 10.72 14.90 6.63
N THR A 24 10.18 14.43 5.50
CA THR A 24 10.41 15.05 4.17
C THR A 24 9.50 16.25 3.88
N MET A 25 8.40 16.42 4.60
CA MET A 25 7.55 17.63 4.58
C MET A 25 8.01 18.67 5.61
N GLY A 26 8.76 18.26 6.64
CA GLY A 26 9.37 19.14 7.64
C GLY A 26 10.62 19.90 7.17
N GLY A 27 10.94 19.88 5.88
CA GLY A 27 12.03 20.66 5.29
C GLY A 27 13.42 20.00 5.32
N LEU A 28 13.53 18.73 5.72
CA LEU A 28 14.79 17.98 5.61
C LEU A 28 14.86 17.35 4.22
N SER A 29 15.72 17.90 3.35
CA SER A 29 16.06 17.27 2.08
C SER A 29 16.77 15.93 2.32
N MET A 30 16.66 15.01 1.36
CA MET A 30 17.37 13.72 1.37
C MET A 30 18.91 13.86 1.43
N GLU A 31 19.43 15.06 1.24
CA GLU A 31 20.85 15.39 1.44
C GLU A 31 21.25 15.37 2.91
N HIS A 32 20.30 15.50 3.83
CA HIS A 32 20.57 15.41 5.26
C HIS A 32 20.83 13.94 5.67
N PRO A 33 21.98 13.60 6.29
CA PRO A 33 22.33 12.22 6.64
C PRO A 33 21.27 11.47 7.44
N TRP A 34 20.64 12.14 8.41
CA TRP A 34 19.52 11.57 9.19
C TRP A 34 18.30 11.22 8.33
N ALA A 35 17.89 12.08 7.38
CA ALA A 35 16.75 11.81 6.51
C ALA A 35 17.01 10.58 5.63
N PHE A 36 18.22 10.46 5.09
CA PHE A 36 18.64 9.28 4.34
C PHE A 36 18.67 8.02 5.21
N ALA A 37 19.24 8.07 6.42
CA ALA A 37 19.31 6.94 7.34
C ALA A 37 17.92 6.44 7.74
N PHE A 38 17.00 7.33 8.10
CA PHE A 38 15.62 6.98 8.40
C PHE A 38 14.87 6.45 7.17
N GLY A 39 15.13 6.99 5.98
CA GLY A 39 14.55 6.47 4.74
C GLY A 39 15.01 5.05 4.42
N LEU A 40 16.28 4.75 4.64
CA LEU A 40 16.84 3.42 4.44
C LEU A 40 16.26 2.41 5.45
N LEU A 41 16.21 2.78 6.74
CA LEU A 41 15.60 1.96 7.78
C LEU A 41 14.11 1.71 7.48
N GLY A 42 13.38 2.74 7.05
CA GLY A 42 11.98 2.64 6.64
C GLY A 42 11.80 1.68 5.46
N ASN A 43 12.72 1.69 4.49
CA ASN A 43 12.72 0.74 3.37
C ASN A 43 12.93 -0.70 3.83
N VAL A 44 13.89 -0.97 4.71
CA VAL A 44 14.18 -2.33 5.23
C VAL A 44 12.98 -2.91 5.98
N ILE A 45 12.38 -2.12 6.87
CA ILE A 45 11.21 -2.55 7.64
C ILE A 45 10.01 -2.77 6.72
N SER A 46 9.78 -1.85 5.78
CA SER A 46 8.69 -1.97 4.80
C SER A 46 8.85 -3.20 3.92
N PHE A 47 10.08 -3.53 3.48
CA PHE A 47 10.33 -4.71 2.66
C PHE A 47 10.05 -5.99 3.46
N SER A 48 10.48 -6.04 4.72
CA SER A 48 10.15 -7.15 5.62
C SER A 48 8.64 -7.33 5.80
N SER A 49 7.89 -6.22 5.91
CA SER A 49 6.42 -6.23 5.97
C SER A 49 5.77 -6.74 4.68
N LEU A 50 6.30 -6.37 3.49
CA LEU A 50 5.82 -6.89 2.19
C LEU A 50 6.00 -8.42 2.07
N LEU A 51 7.01 -8.99 2.72
CA LEU A 51 7.25 -10.43 2.75
C LEU A 51 6.43 -11.17 3.81
N ALA A 52 5.80 -10.47 4.75
CA ALA A 52 5.04 -11.07 5.82
C ALA A 52 3.90 -12.02 5.37
N PRO A 53 3.19 -11.76 4.26
CA PRO A 53 2.15 -12.67 3.77
C PRO A 53 2.67 -13.96 3.13
N ILE A 54 3.99 -14.14 2.94
CA ILE A 54 4.57 -15.34 2.29
C ILE A 54 4.06 -16.65 2.92
N PRO A 55 4.06 -16.86 4.25
CA PRO A 55 3.56 -18.09 4.84
C PRO A 55 2.07 -18.33 4.55
N THR A 56 1.28 -17.25 4.43
CA THR A 56 -0.15 -17.32 4.10
C THR A 56 -0.31 -17.80 2.66
N PHE A 57 0.41 -17.21 1.70
CA PHE A 57 0.32 -17.62 0.30
C PHE A 57 0.95 -18.97 0.01
N TYR A 58 1.99 -19.37 0.76
CA TYR A 58 2.51 -20.72 0.72
C TYR A 58 1.42 -21.74 1.09
N ARG A 59 0.62 -21.43 2.12
CA ARG A 59 -0.51 -22.28 2.53
C ARG A 59 -1.60 -22.33 1.45
N ILE A 60 -1.96 -21.19 0.85
CA ILE A 60 -2.91 -21.13 -0.29
C ILE A 60 -2.40 -21.99 -1.46
N PHE A 61 -1.11 -21.91 -1.78
CA PHE A 61 -0.50 -22.71 -2.84
C PHE A 61 -0.57 -24.21 -2.55
N LYS A 62 -0.35 -24.63 -1.29
CA LYS A 62 -0.39 -26.03 -0.88
C LYS A 62 -1.81 -26.58 -0.79
N SER A 63 -2.76 -25.83 -0.24
CA SER A 63 -4.15 -26.25 -0.11
C SER A 63 -4.94 -26.12 -1.41
N LYS A 64 -4.40 -25.41 -2.41
CA LYS A 64 -5.09 -25.06 -3.67
C LYS A 64 -6.42 -24.35 -3.44
N SER A 65 -6.54 -23.66 -2.31
CA SER A 65 -7.72 -22.93 -1.87
C SER A 65 -7.30 -21.69 -1.09
N THR A 66 -8.07 -20.62 -1.18
CA THR A 66 -7.84 -19.43 -0.34
C THR A 66 -8.22 -19.66 1.12
N GLU A 67 -8.86 -20.78 1.48
CA GLU A 67 -9.19 -21.15 2.86
C GLU A 67 -9.87 -20.03 3.67
N GLY A 68 -10.65 -19.17 3.01
CA GLY A 68 -11.32 -18.03 3.62
C GLY A 68 -10.47 -16.76 3.78
N PHE A 69 -9.18 -16.77 3.40
CA PHE A 69 -8.37 -15.56 3.32
C PHE A 69 -8.98 -14.56 2.34
N GLN A 70 -8.83 -13.27 2.64
CA GLN A 70 -9.40 -12.18 1.86
C GLN A 70 -8.33 -11.55 0.95
N SER A 71 -8.75 -11.09 -0.23
CA SER A 71 -7.88 -10.40 -1.19
C SER A 71 -7.77 -8.89 -0.94
N VAL A 72 -8.74 -8.31 -0.21
CA VAL A 72 -8.87 -6.87 0.01
C VAL A 72 -7.57 -6.22 0.50
N PRO A 73 -6.81 -6.78 1.48
CA PRO A 73 -5.59 -6.14 1.97
C PRO A 73 -4.56 -5.92 0.85
N TYR A 74 -4.38 -6.89 -0.03
CA TYR A 74 -3.40 -6.83 -1.13
C TYR A 74 -3.82 -5.84 -2.22
N VAL A 75 -5.13 -5.77 -2.52
CA VAL A 75 -5.68 -4.81 -3.49
C VAL A 75 -5.57 -3.36 -3.00
N VAL A 76 -5.78 -3.15 -1.70
CA VAL A 76 -5.61 -1.84 -1.03
C VAL A 76 -4.13 -1.46 -0.93
N ALA A 77 -3.26 -2.43 -0.65
CA ALA A 77 -1.80 -2.26 -0.62
C ALA A 77 -1.23 -1.82 -1.97
N LEU A 78 -1.67 -2.48 -3.05
CA LEU A 78 -1.29 -2.13 -4.41
C LEU A 78 -1.69 -0.69 -4.74
N PHE A 79 -2.92 -0.31 -4.42
CA PHE A 79 -3.42 1.04 -4.69
C PHE A 79 -2.63 2.11 -3.93
N SER A 80 -2.35 1.85 -2.65
CA SER A 80 -1.49 2.73 -1.83
C SER A 80 -0.11 2.89 -2.47
N ALA A 81 0.53 1.79 -2.89
CA ALA A 81 1.83 1.84 -3.53
C ALA A 81 1.81 2.64 -4.85
N MET A 82 0.76 2.50 -5.65
CA MET A 82 0.57 3.29 -6.87
C MET A 82 0.44 4.79 -6.58
N LEU A 83 -0.35 5.18 -5.57
CA LEU A 83 -0.49 6.58 -5.15
C LEU A 83 0.86 7.18 -4.69
N TRP A 84 1.61 6.43 -3.89
CA TRP A 84 2.90 6.87 -3.38
C TRP A 84 3.96 7.01 -4.48
N ILE A 85 3.98 6.10 -5.47
CA ILE A 85 4.82 6.26 -6.66
C ILE A 85 4.42 7.52 -7.41
N PHE A 86 3.12 7.76 -7.62
CA PHE A 86 2.67 8.95 -8.34
C PHE A 86 3.06 10.24 -7.62
N TYR A 87 2.88 10.31 -6.30
CA TYR A 87 3.35 11.42 -5.49
C TYR A 87 4.86 11.65 -5.63
N ALA A 88 5.66 10.59 -5.50
CA ALA A 88 7.12 10.67 -5.55
C ALA A 88 7.64 11.13 -6.93
N LEU A 89 7.00 10.68 -8.01
CA LEU A 89 7.32 11.12 -9.37
C LEU A 89 6.99 12.62 -9.58
N VAL A 90 5.93 13.12 -8.95
CA VAL A 90 5.54 14.53 -9.06
C VAL A 90 6.40 15.44 -8.17
N LYS A 91 6.78 14.99 -6.97
CA LYS A 91 7.63 15.76 -6.04
C LYS A 91 9.09 15.81 -6.48
N THR A 92 9.59 14.78 -7.16
CA THR A 92 11.00 14.59 -7.55
C THR A 92 11.95 14.41 -6.35
N GLY A 93 13.09 13.74 -6.55
CA GLY A 93 14.09 13.50 -5.48
C GLY A 93 13.72 12.41 -4.45
N GLU A 94 12.57 11.77 -4.59
CA GLU A 94 12.02 10.79 -3.64
C GLU A 94 12.39 9.33 -4.01
N GLY A 95 13.67 9.07 -4.31
CA GLY A 95 14.12 7.78 -4.86
C GLY A 95 13.84 6.57 -3.95
N LEU A 96 14.05 6.72 -2.63
CA LEU A 96 13.77 5.66 -1.65
C LEU A 96 12.28 5.36 -1.48
N LEU A 97 11.41 6.34 -1.75
CA LEU A 97 9.97 6.17 -1.70
C LEU A 97 9.47 5.44 -2.96
N ILE A 98 10.07 5.74 -4.12
CA ILE A 98 9.83 5.02 -5.37
C ILE A 98 10.27 3.56 -5.24
N SER A 99 11.48 3.28 -4.74
CA SER A 99 12.03 1.92 -4.66
C SER A 99 11.13 0.97 -3.86
N ILE A 100 10.72 1.38 -2.66
CA ILE A 100 9.92 0.51 -1.79
C ILE A 100 8.51 0.29 -2.31
N ASN A 101 7.89 1.32 -2.89
CA ASN A 101 6.54 1.19 -3.43
C ASN A 101 6.54 0.47 -4.78
N ALA A 102 7.59 0.57 -5.59
CA ALA A 102 7.76 -0.25 -6.79
C ALA A 102 7.89 -1.73 -6.44
N ALA A 103 8.72 -2.07 -5.43
CA ALA A 103 8.78 -3.43 -4.89
C ALA A 103 7.42 -3.88 -4.36
N GLY A 104 6.70 -3.00 -3.65
CA GLY A 104 5.33 -3.22 -3.19
C GLY A 104 4.38 -3.55 -4.33
N CYS A 105 4.35 -2.76 -5.41
CA CYS A 105 3.50 -3.02 -6.57
C CYS A 105 3.74 -4.42 -7.16
N VAL A 106 5.01 -4.83 -7.30
CA VAL A 106 5.35 -6.15 -7.83
C VAL A 106 4.88 -7.26 -6.89
N ILE A 107 5.21 -7.17 -5.61
CA ILE A 107 4.89 -8.21 -4.61
C ILE A 107 3.36 -8.34 -4.41
N GLU A 108 2.66 -7.23 -4.27
CA GLU A 108 1.20 -7.23 -4.08
C GLU A 108 0.47 -7.74 -5.33
N THR A 109 0.97 -7.43 -6.52
CA THR A 109 0.44 -8.00 -7.77
C THR A 109 0.61 -9.52 -7.80
N VAL A 110 1.78 -10.04 -7.39
CA VAL A 110 2.02 -11.48 -7.29
C VAL A 110 1.05 -12.15 -6.31
N TYR A 111 0.80 -11.53 -5.16
CA TYR A 111 -0.20 -12.00 -4.19
C TYR A 111 -1.62 -12.01 -4.76
N ILE A 112 -2.05 -10.94 -5.43
CA ILE A 112 -3.37 -10.86 -6.05
C ILE A 112 -3.51 -11.94 -7.14
N VAL A 113 -2.50 -12.13 -7.98
CA VAL A 113 -2.52 -13.18 -9.02
C VAL A 113 -2.63 -14.56 -8.39
N MET A 114 -1.82 -14.88 -7.38
CA MET A 114 -1.92 -16.16 -6.67
C MET A 114 -3.31 -16.35 -6.05
N TYR A 115 -3.87 -15.30 -5.45
CA TYR A 115 -5.23 -15.35 -4.91
C TYR A 115 -6.27 -15.67 -5.99
N LEU A 116 -6.21 -14.98 -7.13
CA LEU A 116 -7.12 -15.20 -8.25
C LEU A 116 -6.97 -16.60 -8.89
N VAL A 117 -5.79 -17.21 -8.83
CA VAL A 117 -5.60 -18.58 -9.29
C VAL A 117 -6.37 -19.57 -8.41
N TYR A 118 -6.27 -19.45 -7.08
CA TYR A 118 -6.76 -20.46 -6.13
C TYR A 118 -8.11 -20.15 -5.46
N ALA A 119 -8.65 -18.94 -5.63
CA ALA A 119 -9.95 -18.56 -5.06
C ALA A 119 -11.13 -19.30 -5.71
N ASP A 120 -12.27 -19.39 -5.02
CA ASP A 120 -13.51 -19.83 -5.66
C ASP A 120 -14.05 -18.77 -6.64
N ARG A 121 -15.02 -19.14 -7.48
CA ARG A 121 -15.56 -18.26 -8.53
C ARG A 121 -16.12 -16.94 -7.96
N LYS A 122 -16.79 -16.96 -6.81
CA LYS A 122 -17.39 -15.75 -6.22
C LYS A 122 -16.28 -14.83 -5.73
N ALA A 123 -15.30 -15.37 -5.00
CA ALA A 123 -14.15 -14.62 -4.53
C ALA A 123 -13.31 -14.06 -5.69
N LYS A 124 -13.08 -14.82 -6.77
CA LYS A 124 -12.39 -14.32 -7.99
C LYS A 124 -13.09 -13.11 -8.61
N ILE A 125 -14.41 -13.20 -8.81
CA ILE A 125 -15.20 -12.10 -9.39
C ILE A 125 -15.14 -10.88 -8.48
N PHE A 126 -15.29 -11.08 -7.17
CA PHE A 126 -15.17 -10.00 -6.20
C PHE A 126 -13.79 -9.32 -6.26
N THR A 127 -12.70 -10.10 -6.22
CA THR A 127 -11.32 -9.60 -6.32
C THR A 127 -11.10 -8.84 -7.62
N ALA A 128 -11.51 -9.39 -8.77
CA ALA A 128 -11.37 -8.72 -10.06
C ALA A 128 -12.12 -7.39 -10.08
N LYS A 129 -13.35 -7.35 -9.53
CA LYS A 129 -14.13 -6.11 -9.44
C LYS A 129 -13.43 -5.05 -8.59
N ILE A 130 -12.90 -5.39 -7.42
CA ILE A 130 -12.22 -4.41 -6.57
C ILE A 130 -10.88 -3.97 -7.15
N VAL A 131 -10.16 -4.84 -7.88
CA VAL A 131 -8.93 -4.46 -8.61
C VAL A 131 -9.27 -3.44 -9.69
N VAL A 132 -10.26 -3.72 -10.54
CA VAL A 132 -10.68 -2.80 -11.61
C VAL A 132 -11.20 -1.48 -11.01
N LEU A 133 -12.06 -1.54 -10.00
CA LEU A 133 -12.67 -0.35 -9.42
C LEU A 133 -11.64 0.53 -8.70
N LEU A 134 -10.79 -0.04 -7.85
CA LEU A 134 -9.87 0.74 -7.03
C LEU A 134 -8.57 1.07 -7.79
N ASN A 135 -7.89 0.05 -8.31
CA ASN A 135 -6.54 0.20 -8.87
C ASN A 135 -6.52 0.75 -10.30
N ILE A 136 -7.59 0.54 -11.08
CA ILE A 136 -7.65 1.05 -12.46
C ILE A 136 -8.51 2.31 -12.51
N ALA A 137 -9.80 2.20 -12.17
CA ALA A 137 -10.73 3.32 -12.28
C ALA A 137 -10.45 4.40 -11.23
N GLY A 138 -10.30 4.03 -9.96
CA GLY A 138 -10.01 4.96 -8.87
C GLY A 138 -8.67 5.67 -9.05
N PHE A 139 -7.62 4.92 -9.35
CA PHE A 139 -6.29 5.50 -9.60
C PHE A 139 -6.29 6.37 -10.85
N GLY A 140 -6.89 5.89 -11.94
CA GLY A 140 -7.03 6.64 -13.18
C GLY A 140 -7.78 7.96 -12.99
N LEU A 141 -8.85 7.96 -12.20
CA LEU A 141 -9.60 9.18 -11.86
C LEU A 141 -8.73 10.16 -11.07
N ILE A 142 -8.04 9.70 -10.02
CA ILE A 142 -7.14 10.55 -9.22
C ILE A 142 -6.02 11.11 -10.10
N PHE A 143 -5.43 10.28 -10.95
CA PHE A 143 -4.37 10.66 -11.87
C PHE A 143 -4.84 11.77 -12.83
N LEU A 144 -5.97 11.56 -13.52
CA LEU A 144 -6.52 12.54 -14.45
C LEU A 144 -6.94 13.83 -13.76
N LEU A 145 -7.70 13.75 -12.66
CA LEU A 145 -8.10 14.92 -11.89
C LEU A 145 -6.87 15.71 -11.42
N THR A 146 -5.85 15.02 -10.96
CA THR A 146 -4.64 15.68 -10.47
C THR A 146 -3.87 16.39 -11.58
N LEU A 147 -3.78 15.78 -12.76
CA LEU A 147 -3.09 16.38 -13.90
C LEU A 147 -3.82 17.60 -14.48
N PHE A 148 -5.15 17.57 -14.51
CA PHE A 148 -5.94 18.65 -15.11
C PHE A 148 -6.35 19.74 -14.13
N ALA A 149 -6.59 19.40 -12.85
CA ALA A 149 -7.10 20.37 -11.86
C ALA A 149 -6.00 21.08 -11.07
N PHE A 150 -4.81 20.49 -10.92
CA PHE A 150 -3.72 21.05 -10.09
C PHE A 150 -2.43 21.24 -10.87
N HIS A 151 -1.68 22.30 -10.52
CA HIS A 151 -0.46 22.71 -11.21
C HIS A 151 0.67 23.04 -10.22
N GLY A 152 1.91 22.72 -10.59
CA GLY A 152 3.09 23.04 -9.77
C GLY A 152 3.02 22.46 -8.36
N GLU A 153 3.33 23.28 -7.35
CA GLU A 153 3.32 22.86 -5.94
C GLU A 153 1.95 22.43 -5.43
N THR A 154 0.86 23.05 -5.90
CA THR A 154 -0.49 22.66 -5.48
C THR A 154 -0.79 21.19 -5.83
N ARG A 155 -0.21 20.69 -6.93
CA ARG A 155 -0.30 19.28 -7.32
C ARG A 155 0.40 18.35 -6.32
N VAL A 156 1.59 18.74 -5.86
CA VAL A 156 2.36 17.97 -4.86
C VAL A 156 1.60 17.92 -3.53
N VAL A 157 1.10 19.08 -3.07
CA VAL A 157 0.37 19.18 -1.80
C VAL A 157 -0.94 18.39 -1.84
N SER A 158 -1.73 18.53 -2.90
CA SER A 158 -2.99 17.78 -3.07
C SER A 158 -2.75 16.27 -3.08
N LEU A 159 -1.74 15.80 -3.84
CA LEU A 159 -1.38 14.37 -3.85
C LEU A 159 -0.91 13.88 -2.48
N GLY A 160 -0.12 14.68 -1.77
CA GLY A 160 0.30 14.36 -0.41
C GLY A 160 -0.90 14.12 0.52
N TRP A 161 -1.89 15.01 0.49
CA TRP A 161 -3.12 14.86 1.28
C TRP A 161 -3.95 13.65 0.88
N ILE A 162 -4.04 13.33 -0.42
CA ILE A 162 -4.71 12.11 -0.90
C ILE A 162 -3.98 10.86 -0.36
N CYS A 163 -2.65 10.82 -0.45
CA CYS A 163 -1.85 9.69 0.05
C CYS A 163 -2.01 9.51 1.57
N VAL A 164 -1.95 10.61 2.33
CA VAL A 164 -2.15 10.60 3.78
C VAL A 164 -3.56 10.16 4.14
N GLY A 165 -4.59 10.75 3.53
CA GLY A 165 -5.98 10.42 3.78
C GLY A 165 -6.28 8.95 3.50
N PHE A 166 -5.81 8.43 2.36
CA PHE A 166 -5.96 7.01 2.03
C PHE A 166 -5.25 6.12 3.06
N SER A 167 -4.01 6.47 3.42
CA SER A 167 -3.24 5.73 4.43
C SER A 167 -3.96 5.66 5.78
N VAL A 168 -4.57 6.78 6.22
CA VAL A 168 -5.38 6.83 7.44
C VAL A 168 -6.63 5.94 7.33
N CYS A 169 -7.31 5.93 6.18
CA CYS A 169 -8.49 5.10 5.97
C CYS A 169 -8.21 3.59 6.07
N VAL A 170 -7.00 3.13 5.77
CA VAL A 170 -6.69 1.69 5.87
C VAL A 170 -6.67 1.18 7.32
N PHE A 171 -6.50 2.07 8.30
CA PHE A 171 -6.56 1.72 9.73
C PHE A 171 -7.98 1.37 10.21
N VAL A 172 -9.02 1.65 9.43
CA VAL A 172 -10.40 1.31 9.81
C VAL A 172 -10.55 -0.19 10.05
N ALA A 173 -9.90 -1.04 9.24
CA ALA A 173 -10.02 -2.49 9.37
C ALA A 173 -9.38 -3.02 10.67
N PRO A 174 -8.13 -2.67 11.04
CA PRO A 174 -7.56 -3.12 12.31
C PRO A 174 -8.21 -2.48 13.53
N LEU A 175 -8.62 -1.21 13.47
CA LEU A 175 -9.36 -0.57 14.56
C LEU A 175 -10.68 -1.32 14.84
N SER A 176 -11.36 -1.77 13.80
CA SER A 176 -12.58 -2.57 13.93
C SER A 176 -12.34 -3.90 14.64
N ILE A 177 -11.16 -4.50 14.51
CA ILE A 177 -10.81 -5.76 15.19
C ILE A 177 -10.54 -5.51 16.69
N ILE A 178 -9.88 -4.40 17.03
CA ILE A 178 -9.56 -4.06 18.42
C ILE A 178 -10.83 -3.65 19.19
N VAL A 179 -11.72 -2.90 18.54
CA VAL A 179 -12.92 -2.34 19.17
C VAL A 179 -14.07 -3.34 19.24
N SER A 180 -14.08 -4.39 18.39
CA SER A 180 -15.09 -5.45 18.44
C SER A 180 -14.67 -6.54 19.43
N PRO A 181 -15.30 -6.68 20.61
CA PRO A 181 -14.86 -7.62 21.65
C PRO A 181 -15.30 -9.09 21.42
N PHE A 182 -15.52 -9.52 20.17
CA PHE A 182 -16.19 -10.80 19.85
C PHE A 182 -15.35 -11.73 18.98
#